data_AF-A0AAW9MUT5-F1
#
_entry.id   AF-A0AAW9MUT5-F1
#
_cell.length_a   1.000
_cell.length_b   1.000
_cell.length_c   1.000
_cell.angle_alpha   90.00
_cell.angle_beta   90.00
_cell.angle_gamma   90.00
#
_symmetry.space_group_name_H-M   'P 1'
#
loop_
_entity.id
_entity.type
_entity.pdbx_description
1 polymer ?
#
loop_
_entity_poly.entity_id
_entity_poly.type
_entity_poly.pdbx_seq_one_letter_code
_entity_poly.pdbx_strand_id
1 'polypeptide(L)'
;MKKKINTNSFINTSRYKFKKIPLNITEAAMANFEILKFNTLKSYFPNLKSKREFLHSDNCLGNITLQIESPYEKLQAKGLYNGTMKILKEIASYIQKIETEYEGTKEFYAKRIHEVLKDKKTYIDNTHGDGVGVSQAMIVSEDSMDLAFEPWYVYNDNYGTGEEKAFVKYFKGIFKDLRSKYDEIYFVRNERIPALAIYEFDTGERFEPDFLLFLQKKGTDGYLQEQIYIEPKGSHLLGKDKWKENFLLKIEEQGIPTKTYVDDNKYRIIGLPFFNREYKMEEFDINLKFETGSEK
;
A
#
# COMPACT_ATOMS: atom_id res chain seq x y z
N MET A 1 46.85 -20.43 -59.56
CA MET A 1 45.86 -19.33 -59.72
C MET A 1 44.79 -19.43 -58.63
N LYS A 2 44.81 -18.52 -57.65
CA LYS A 2 43.76 -18.41 -56.63
C LYS A 2 42.57 -17.66 -57.25
N LYS A 3 41.42 -18.32 -57.42
CA LYS A 3 40.15 -17.64 -57.73
C LYS A 3 39.72 -16.86 -56.49
N LYS A 4 39.88 -15.54 -56.49
CA LYS A 4 39.22 -14.64 -55.54
C LYS A 4 37.72 -14.73 -55.80
N ILE A 5 36.98 -15.37 -54.89
CA ILE A 5 35.52 -15.25 -54.85
C ILE A 5 35.24 -13.91 -54.18
N ASN A 6 34.74 -12.97 -54.97
CA ASN A 6 34.32 -11.66 -54.50
C ASN A 6 32.87 -11.79 -54.00
N THR A 7 32.65 -11.98 -52.70
CA THR A 7 31.31 -11.97 -52.11
C THR A 7 30.92 -10.55 -51.70
N ASN A 8 30.45 -9.74 -52.65
CA ASN A 8 29.51 -8.68 -52.30
C ASN A 8 28.17 -9.35 -52.00
N SER A 9 27.95 -9.77 -50.75
CA SER A 9 26.66 -10.31 -50.33
C SER A 9 25.67 -9.16 -50.17
N PHE A 10 24.73 -9.02 -51.10
CA PHE A 10 23.58 -8.13 -50.93
C PHE A 10 22.81 -8.58 -49.68
N ILE A 11 22.72 -7.71 -48.66
CA ILE A 11 21.89 -7.94 -47.48
C ILE A 11 20.48 -7.46 -47.82
N ASN A 12 19.53 -8.38 -47.76
CA ASN A 12 18.11 -8.10 -47.94
C ASN A 12 17.46 -7.85 -46.58
N THR A 13 16.64 -6.81 -46.49
CA THR A 13 15.88 -6.47 -45.28
C THR A 13 14.42 -6.79 -45.48
N SER A 14 13.87 -7.66 -44.63
CA SER A 14 12.46 -8.00 -44.61
C SER A 14 11.79 -7.52 -43.33
N ARG A 15 10.53 -7.07 -43.42
CA ARG A 15 9.73 -6.62 -42.27
C ARG A 15 8.49 -7.49 -42.08
N TYR A 16 8.31 -8.01 -40.88
CA TYR A 16 7.15 -8.84 -40.51
C TYR A 16 6.51 -8.32 -39.24
N LYS A 17 5.20 -8.06 -39.26
CA LYS A 17 4.47 -7.97 -37.99
C LYS A 17 4.47 -9.34 -37.31
N PHE A 18 4.61 -9.39 -35.99
CA PHE A 18 4.67 -10.64 -35.23
C PHE A 18 3.43 -11.51 -35.49
N LYS A 19 2.23 -10.90 -35.54
CA LYS A 19 0.97 -11.60 -35.89
C LYS A 19 0.92 -12.22 -37.29
N LYS A 20 1.85 -11.86 -38.16
CA LYS A 20 1.98 -12.41 -39.53
C LYS A 20 2.98 -13.56 -39.60
N ILE A 21 3.71 -13.85 -38.53
CA ILE A 21 4.55 -15.04 -38.44
C ILE A 21 3.63 -16.25 -38.24
N PRO A 22 3.86 -17.38 -38.95
CA PRO A 22 3.07 -18.59 -38.77
C PRO A 22 3.03 -19.04 -37.31
N LEU A 23 1.83 -19.40 -36.84
CA LEU A 23 1.59 -19.74 -35.43
C LEU A 23 2.43 -20.93 -34.96
N ASN A 24 2.67 -21.92 -35.83
CA ASN A 24 3.53 -23.05 -35.51
C ASN A 24 4.99 -22.64 -35.23
N ILE A 25 5.49 -21.57 -35.86
CA ILE A 25 6.84 -21.02 -35.60
C ILE A 25 6.85 -20.26 -34.28
N THR A 26 5.85 -19.41 -34.03
CA THR A 26 5.78 -18.60 -32.81
C THR A 26 5.53 -19.45 -31.57
N GLU A 27 4.65 -20.45 -31.66
CA GLU A 27 4.39 -21.40 -30.58
C GLU A 27 5.60 -22.29 -30.29
N ALA A 28 6.26 -22.81 -31.32
CA ALA A 28 7.47 -23.61 -31.14
C ALA A 28 8.59 -22.80 -30.48
N ALA A 29 8.79 -21.53 -30.89
CA ALA A 29 9.79 -20.67 -30.27
C ALA A 29 9.43 -20.35 -28.81
N MET A 30 8.17 -19.94 -28.55
CA MET A 30 7.66 -19.60 -27.22
C MET A 30 7.76 -20.76 -26.23
N ALA A 31 7.62 -22.01 -26.68
CA ALA A 31 7.73 -23.19 -25.83
C ALA A 31 9.11 -23.36 -25.17
N ASN A 32 10.13 -22.62 -25.60
CA ASN A 32 11.48 -22.64 -25.00
C ASN A 32 11.61 -21.72 -23.78
N PHE A 33 10.56 -20.98 -23.40
CA PHE A 33 10.59 -20.03 -22.29
C PHE A 33 9.53 -20.38 -21.24
N GLU A 34 9.97 -20.83 -20.07
CA GLU A 34 9.09 -21.18 -18.94
C GLU A 34 8.18 -20.00 -18.51
N ILE A 35 8.69 -18.77 -18.54
CA ILE A 35 7.94 -17.55 -18.22
C ILE A 35 6.80 -17.27 -19.22
N LEU A 36 6.88 -17.81 -20.44
CA LEU A 36 5.86 -17.63 -21.48
C LEU A 36 4.83 -18.77 -21.50
N LYS A 37 4.86 -19.68 -20.54
CA LYS A 37 3.76 -20.63 -20.33
C LYS A 37 2.49 -19.88 -19.95
N PHE A 38 1.33 -20.42 -20.33
CA PHE A 38 0.07 -19.69 -20.18
C PHE A 38 -0.28 -19.38 -18.73
N ASN A 39 -0.10 -20.33 -17.82
CA ASN A 39 -0.31 -20.13 -16.39
C ASN A 39 0.58 -19.02 -15.84
N THR A 40 1.84 -18.98 -16.25
CA THR A 40 2.79 -17.92 -15.86
C THR A 40 2.38 -16.58 -16.47
N LEU A 41 2.10 -16.51 -17.77
CA LEU A 41 1.60 -15.27 -18.39
C LEU A 41 0.31 -14.76 -17.74
N LYS A 42 -0.58 -15.66 -17.32
CA LYS A 42 -1.84 -15.32 -16.67
C LYS A 42 -1.63 -14.69 -15.28
N SER A 43 -0.56 -15.04 -14.57
CA SER A 43 -0.25 -14.40 -13.28
C SER A 43 0.24 -12.96 -13.46
N TYR A 44 0.95 -12.66 -14.55
CA TYR A 44 1.38 -11.29 -14.88
C TYR A 44 0.30 -10.48 -15.60
N PHE A 45 -0.58 -11.14 -16.36
CA PHE A 45 -1.62 -10.51 -17.16
C PHE A 45 -2.97 -11.20 -16.91
N PRO A 46 -3.67 -10.87 -15.80
CA PRO A 46 -4.89 -11.57 -15.39
C PRO A 46 -6.02 -11.56 -16.42
N ASN A 47 -6.05 -10.55 -17.30
CA ASN A 47 -7.07 -10.43 -18.35
C ASN A 47 -6.75 -11.23 -19.63
N LEU A 48 -5.53 -11.79 -19.76
CA LEU A 48 -5.12 -12.57 -20.93
C LEU A 48 -5.90 -13.88 -21.04
N LYS A 49 -6.53 -14.17 -22.19
CA LYS A 49 -7.42 -15.32 -22.39
C LYS A 49 -6.70 -16.54 -22.96
N SER A 50 -5.62 -16.35 -23.73
CA SER A 50 -4.86 -17.47 -24.31
C SER A 50 -3.45 -17.07 -24.77
N LYS A 51 -2.60 -18.07 -25.01
CA LYS A 51 -1.29 -17.85 -25.68
C LYS A 51 -1.44 -17.29 -27.09
N ARG A 52 -2.50 -17.68 -27.81
CA ARG A 52 -2.76 -17.16 -29.15
C ARG A 52 -3.09 -15.67 -29.12
N GLU A 53 -3.86 -15.22 -28.13
CA GLU A 53 -4.10 -13.79 -27.91
C GLU A 53 -2.78 -13.06 -27.64
N PHE A 54 -1.93 -13.59 -26.76
CA PHE A 54 -0.63 -12.99 -26.46
C PHE A 54 0.25 -12.80 -27.72
N LEU A 55 0.29 -13.82 -28.61
CA LEU A 55 1.12 -13.78 -29.81
C LEU A 55 0.53 -12.94 -30.95
N HIS A 56 -0.81 -12.92 -31.14
CA HIS A 56 -1.43 -12.34 -32.34
C HIS A 56 -2.24 -11.06 -32.10
N SER A 57 -2.64 -10.77 -30.85
CA SER A 57 -3.40 -9.55 -30.53
C SER A 57 -2.54 -8.31 -30.73
N ASP A 58 -3.16 -7.27 -31.27
CA ASP A 58 -2.55 -5.96 -31.46
C ASP A 58 -2.25 -5.24 -30.14
N ASN A 59 -2.94 -5.62 -29.07
CA ASN A 59 -2.70 -5.15 -27.70
C ASN A 59 -1.59 -5.94 -26.97
N CYS A 60 -1.03 -6.96 -27.62
CA CYS A 60 0.07 -7.77 -27.10
C CYS A 60 1.23 -7.75 -28.12
N LEU A 61 1.77 -8.91 -28.49
CA LEU A 61 2.93 -8.97 -29.38
C LEU A 61 2.57 -8.71 -30.85
N GLY A 62 1.29 -8.78 -31.24
CA GLY A 62 0.88 -8.85 -32.63
C GLY A 62 1.31 -7.67 -33.50
N ASN A 63 1.42 -6.47 -32.91
CA ASN A 63 1.86 -5.26 -33.60
C ASN A 63 3.38 -5.04 -33.60
N ILE A 64 4.16 -5.83 -32.86
CA ILE A 64 5.62 -5.77 -32.91
C ILE A 64 6.10 -6.08 -34.32
N THR A 65 6.99 -5.26 -34.88
CA THR A 65 7.53 -5.45 -36.22
C THR A 65 8.97 -5.95 -36.14
N LEU A 66 9.21 -7.13 -36.69
CA LEU A 66 10.53 -7.72 -36.87
C LEU A 66 11.16 -7.16 -38.13
N GLN A 67 12.33 -6.55 -38.00
CA GLN A 67 13.22 -6.28 -39.12
C GLN A 67 14.31 -7.36 -39.14
N ILE A 68 14.35 -8.14 -40.22
CA ILE A 68 15.30 -9.26 -40.38
C ILE A 68 16.16 -9.00 -41.59
N GLU A 69 17.47 -8.94 -41.35
CA GLU A 69 18.50 -8.80 -42.37
C GLU A 69 19.08 -10.17 -42.71
N SER A 70 19.10 -10.51 -44.00
CA SER A 70 19.49 -11.83 -44.48
C SER A 70 20.20 -11.76 -45.83
N PRO A 71 21.20 -12.62 -46.12
CA PRO A 71 21.80 -12.70 -47.45
C PRO A 71 20.87 -13.32 -48.50
N TYR A 72 19.70 -13.83 -48.10
CA TYR A 72 18.71 -14.46 -48.98
C TYR A 72 17.57 -13.48 -49.29
N GLU A 73 17.14 -13.40 -50.56
CA GLU A 73 15.98 -12.58 -50.97
C GLU A 73 14.68 -13.04 -50.30
N LYS A 74 14.50 -14.37 -50.15
CA LYS A 74 13.36 -14.96 -49.44
C LYS A 74 13.81 -15.53 -48.11
N LEU A 75 13.23 -15.00 -47.03
CA LEU A 75 13.57 -15.44 -45.69
C LEU A 75 13.12 -16.89 -45.45
N GLN A 76 14.06 -17.73 -45.04
CA GLN A 76 13.78 -19.13 -44.71
C GLN A 76 13.07 -19.26 -43.35
N ALA A 77 12.30 -20.33 -43.16
CA ALA A 77 11.60 -20.61 -41.90
C ALA A 77 12.55 -20.63 -40.69
N LYS A 78 13.78 -21.14 -40.86
CA LYS A 78 14.82 -21.11 -39.82
C LYS A 78 15.20 -19.68 -39.41
N GLY A 79 15.28 -18.76 -40.36
CA GLY A 79 15.54 -17.34 -40.09
C GLY A 79 14.40 -16.69 -39.30
N LEU A 80 13.15 -16.96 -39.69
CA LEU A 80 11.96 -16.50 -38.95
C LEU A 80 11.92 -17.07 -37.53
N TYR A 81 12.20 -18.37 -37.36
CA TYR A 81 12.26 -19.01 -36.05
C TYR A 81 13.34 -18.37 -35.15
N ASN A 82 14.55 -18.18 -35.69
CA ASN A 82 15.64 -17.55 -34.94
C ASN A 82 15.34 -16.10 -34.54
N GLY A 83 14.73 -15.31 -35.44
CA GLY A 83 14.30 -13.95 -35.14
C GLY A 83 13.21 -13.92 -34.05
N THR A 84 12.24 -14.82 -34.17
CA THR A 84 11.17 -14.99 -33.16
C THR A 84 11.74 -15.36 -31.81
N MET A 85 12.69 -16.30 -31.76
CA MET A 85 13.37 -16.73 -30.53
C MET A 85 14.07 -15.58 -29.82
N LYS A 86 14.77 -14.71 -30.57
CA LYS A 86 15.46 -13.55 -29.99
C LYS A 86 14.48 -12.57 -29.34
N ILE A 87 13.40 -12.24 -30.04
CA ILE A 87 12.40 -11.29 -29.52
C ILE A 87 11.67 -11.88 -28.31
N LEU A 88 11.28 -13.15 -28.37
CA LEU A 88 10.66 -13.81 -27.22
C LEU A 88 11.59 -13.90 -26.03
N LYS A 89 12.91 -14.02 -26.23
CA LYS A 89 13.90 -13.93 -25.15
C LYS A 89 13.93 -12.55 -24.49
N GLU A 90 13.90 -11.48 -25.27
CA GLU A 90 13.85 -10.11 -24.74
C GLU A 90 12.56 -9.84 -23.98
N ILE A 91 11.42 -10.26 -24.53
CA ILE A 91 10.11 -10.16 -23.86
C ILE A 91 10.09 -10.97 -22.57
N ALA A 92 10.60 -12.21 -22.60
CA ALA A 92 10.72 -13.05 -21.40
C ALA A 92 11.55 -12.35 -20.31
N SER A 93 12.68 -11.74 -20.68
CA SER A 93 13.50 -10.96 -19.74
C SER A 93 12.80 -9.71 -19.22
N TYR A 94 11.91 -9.09 -20.00
CA TYR A 94 11.14 -7.94 -19.57
C TYR A 94 10.04 -8.34 -18.58
N ILE A 95 9.28 -9.40 -18.89
CA ILE A 95 8.23 -9.92 -18.00
C ILE A 95 8.81 -10.35 -16.65
N GLN A 96 9.99 -10.96 -16.64
CA GLN A 96 10.67 -11.34 -15.38
C GLN A 96 11.01 -10.15 -14.47
N LYS A 97 11.08 -8.93 -15.00
CA LYS A 97 11.35 -7.70 -14.25
C LYS A 97 10.08 -7.00 -13.77
N ILE A 98 8.90 -7.46 -14.16
CA ILE A 98 7.65 -6.93 -13.64
C ILE A 98 7.60 -7.32 -12.15
N GLU A 99 7.74 -6.32 -11.29
CA GLU A 99 7.56 -6.52 -9.85
C GLU A 99 6.09 -6.82 -9.58
N THR A 100 5.84 -7.80 -8.70
CA THR A 100 4.48 -8.06 -8.23
C THR A 100 4.13 -6.94 -7.27
N GLU A 101 3.30 -6.01 -7.73
CA GLU A 101 2.69 -5.00 -6.88
C GLU A 101 1.62 -5.69 -6.03
N TYR A 102 1.66 -5.45 -4.72
CA TYR A 102 0.63 -5.91 -3.78
C TYR A 102 -0.27 -4.73 -3.47
N GLU A 103 -1.56 -4.99 -3.27
CA GLU A 103 -2.52 -3.99 -2.83
C GLU A 103 -2.95 -4.27 -1.38
N GLY A 104 -3.37 -3.24 -0.66
CA GLY A 104 -3.97 -3.38 0.65
C GLY A 104 -5.38 -3.95 0.56
N THR A 105 -5.72 -4.92 1.41
CA THR A 105 -7.10 -5.37 1.52
C THR A 105 -7.99 -4.28 2.10
N LYS A 106 -9.22 -4.18 1.58
CA LYS A 106 -10.28 -3.34 2.16
C LYS A 106 -10.93 -4.00 3.37
N GLU A 107 -10.72 -5.30 3.59
CA GLU A 107 -11.32 -6.05 4.69
C GLU A 107 -10.48 -5.95 5.97
N PHE A 108 -11.11 -5.53 7.07
CA PHE A 108 -10.48 -5.44 8.37
C PHE A 108 -11.01 -6.52 9.31
N TYR A 109 -10.16 -7.49 9.61
CA TYR A 109 -10.54 -8.63 10.45
C TYR A 109 -10.30 -8.34 11.93
N ALA A 110 -11.33 -8.60 12.75
CA ALA A 110 -11.24 -8.38 14.19
C ALA A 110 -10.14 -9.24 14.85
N LYS A 111 -9.39 -8.61 15.77
CA LYS A 111 -8.41 -9.24 16.65
C LYS A 111 -8.64 -8.78 18.08
N ARG A 112 -8.37 -9.67 19.05
CA ARG A 112 -8.45 -9.26 20.46
C ARG A 112 -7.27 -8.37 20.80
N ILE A 113 -7.51 -7.27 21.51
CA ILE A 113 -6.47 -6.30 21.90
C ILE A 113 -5.30 -6.99 22.61
N HIS A 114 -5.57 -7.91 23.54
CA HIS A 114 -4.54 -8.64 24.27
C HIS A 114 -3.75 -9.64 23.40
N GLU A 115 -4.14 -9.92 22.16
CA GLU A 115 -3.36 -10.70 21.19
C GLU A 115 -2.39 -9.81 20.40
N VAL A 116 -2.73 -8.52 20.24
CA VAL A 116 -2.00 -7.54 19.43
C VAL A 116 -1.07 -6.68 20.26
N LEU A 117 -1.59 -6.08 21.35
CA LEU A 117 -0.82 -5.25 22.27
C LEU A 117 -0.09 -6.14 23.28
N LYS A 118 1.24 -6.06 23.24
CA LYS A 118 2.16 -6.82 24.09
C LYS A 118 3.29 -5.91 24.53
N ASP A 119 3.90 -6.25 25.66
CA ASP A 119 5.10 -5.57 26.15
C ASP A 119 6.17 -5.56 25.07
N LYS A 120 6.63 -4.36 24.72
CA LYS A 120 7.69 -4.13 23.73
C LYS A 120 8.78 -3.30 24.37
N LYS A 121 10.03 -3.73 24.21
CA LYS A 121 11.20 -2.92 24.56
C LYS A 121 11.64 -2.11 23.34
N THR A 122 11.82 -0.81 23.53
CA THR A 122 12.34 0.12 22.53
C THR A 122 13.67 0.68 23.02
N TYR A 123 14.64 0.75 22.11
CA TYR A 123 15.94 1.39 22.39
C TYR A 123 15.95 2.75 21.70
N ILE A 124 16.17 3.80 22.47
CA ILE A 124 16.21 5.18 21.99
C ILE A 124 17.60 5.72 22.33
N ASP A 125 18.26 6.27 21.31
CA ASP A 125 19.57 6.91 21.45
C ASP A 125 19.41 8.41 21.15
N ASN A 126 20.30 9.23 21.72
CA ASN A 126 20.36 10.69 21.48
C ASN A 126 19.04 11.44 21.71
N THR A 127 18.46 11.28 22.90
CA THR A 127 17.28 12.06 23.33
C THR A 127 17.65 13.55 23.45
N HIS A 128 16.93 14.43 22.75
CA HIS A 128 17.17 15.86 22.78
C HIS A 128 15.87 16.66 22.89
N GLY A 129 15.91 17.76 23.65
CA GLY A 129 14.77 18.66 23.85
C GLY A 129 13.55 17.92 24.37
N ASP A 130 12.39 18.19 23.76
CA ASP A 130 11.11 17.58 24.11
C ASP A 130 10.75 16.41 23.16
N GLY A 131 11.73 15.86 22.45
CA GLY A 131 11.52 14.86 21.40
C GLY A 131 11.34 13.42 21.90
N VAL A 132 11.52 12.47 20.98
CA VAL A 132 11.37 11.03 21.23
C VAL A 132 12.25 10.58 22.40
N GLY A 133 11.71 9.74 23.28
CA GLY A 133 12.41 9.19 24.44
C GLY A 133 12.41 10.08 25.68
N VAL A 134 11.91 11.31 25.58
CA VAL A 134 11.73 12.19 26.74
C VAL A 134 10.30 12.05 27.24
N SER A 135 10.14 11.77 28.54
CA SER A 135 8.83 11.67 29.20
C SER A 135 8.00 12.92 28.98
N GLN A 136 6.75 12.77 28.54
CA GLN A 136 5.82 13.90 28.41
C GLN A 136 5.54 14.57 29.75
N ALA A 137 5.65 13.86 30.88
CA ALA A 137 5.52 14.46 32.20
C ALA A 137 6.71 15.37 32.57
N MET A 138 7.87 15.21 31.92
CA MET A 138 9.11 15.91 32.27
C MET A 138 9.50 17.05 31.31
N ILE A 139 8.79 17.23 30.19
CA ILE A 139 9.07 18.33 29.26
C ILE A 139 8.70 19.69 29.86
N VAL A 140 9.38 20.75 29.39
CA VAL A 140 9.18 22.13 29.84
C VAL A 140 8.42 22.91 28.77
N SER A 141 7.22 22.45 28.43
CA SER A 141 6.33 23.07 27.44
C SER A 141 4.86 22.96 27.84
N GLU A 142 3.97 23.63 27.11
CA GLU A 142 2.51 23.55 27.35
C GLU A 142 1.95 22.15 27.17
N ASP A 143 2.66 21.28 26.46
CA ASP A 143 2.29 19.90 26.19
C ASP A 143 2.64 18.95 27.34
N SER A 144 3.28 19.45 28.41
CA SER A 144 3.57 18.67 29.61
C SER A 144 2.29 18.06 30.19
N MET A 145 2.35 16.77 30.50
CA MET A 145 1.21 16.01 30.98
C MET A 145 1.63 14.74 31.74
N ASP A 146 1.08 14.57 32.94
CA ASP A 146 1.21 13.34 33.72
C ASP A 146 0.08 12.37 33.33
N LEU A 147 0.44 11.33 32.57
CA LEU A 147 -0.50 10.33 32.05
C LEU A 147 -0.77 9.20 33.04
N ALA A 148 -0.05 9.12 34.16
CA ALA A 148 -0.26 8.07 35.16
C ALA A 148 -1.66 8.11 35.80
N PHE A 149 -2.33 9.26 35.72
CA PHE A 149 -3.68 9.49 36.25
C PHE A 149 -4.76 9.52 35.17
N GLU A 150 -4.44 9.14 33.94
CA GLU A 150 -5.31 9.26 32.78
C GLU A 150 -5.74 7.87 32.29
N PRO A 151 -6.84 7.31 32.83
CA PRO A 151 -7.20 5.89 32.62
C PRO A 151 -7.60 5.55 31.18
N TRP A 152 -7.83 6.57 30.35
CA TRP A 152 -8.11 6.41 28.93
C TRP A 152 -6.83 6.22 28.10
N TYR A 153 -5.65 6.54 28.64
CA TYR A 153 -4.38 6.31 27.97
C TYR A 153 -3.84 4.92 28.35
N VAL A 154 -3.52 4.10 27.35
CA VAL A 154 -3.19 2.69 27.60
C VAL A 154 -1.80 2.47 28.21
N TYR A 155 -0.91 3.46 28.14
CA TYR A 155 0.42 3.41 28.76
C TYR A 155 0.49 4.36 29.96
N ASN A 156 1.55 4.24 30.76
CA ASN A 156 1.75 5.11 31.92
C ASN A 156 2.29 6.49 31.54
N ASP A 157 2.88 6.63 30.35
CA ASP A 157 3.55 7.85 29.88
C ASP A 157 3.70 7.80 28.35
N ASN A 158 3.99 8.95 27.74
CA ASN A 158 4.22 9.11 26.31
C ASN A 158 5.64 9.62 26.06
N TYR A 159 6.36 8.91 25.18
CA TYR A 159 7.75 9.19 24.81
C TYR A 159 7.88 9.57 23.33
N GLY A 160 6.80 10.08 22.73
CA GLY A 160 6.75 10.45 21.33
C GLY A 160 7.43 11.76 20.95
N THR A 161 7.27 12.14 19.68
CA THR A 161 7.68 13.44 19.14
C THR A 161 6.90 14.58 19.78
N GLY A 162 7.32 15.83 19.50
CA GLY A 162 6.59 17.01 19.93
C GLY A 162 5.16 17.03 19.39
N GLU A 163 4.94 16.61 18.15
CA GLU A 163 3.62 16.50 17.53
C GLU A 163 2.75 15.44 18.20
N GLU A 164 3.32 14.28 18.55
CA GLU A 164 2.61 13.23 19.29
C GLU A 164 2.21 13.73 20.70
N LYS A 165 3.11 14.42 21.41
CA LYS A 165 2.84 15.02 22.73
C LYS A 165 1.77 16.10 22.65
N ALA A 166 1.87 16.97 21.65
CA ALA A 166 0.89 17.98 21.33
C ALA A 166 -0.50 17.37 21.09
N PHE A 167 -0.56 16.23 20.40
CA PHE A 167 -1.81 15.54 20.15
C PHE A 167 -2.40 14.93 21.43
N VAL A 168 -1.59 14.27 22.27
CA VAL A 168 -2.03 13.74 23.58
C VAL A 168 -2.61 14.87 24.44
N LYS A 169 -1.94 16.03 24.46
CA LYS A 169 -2.42 17.21 25.20
C LYS A 169 -3.76 17.72 24.68
N TYR A 170 -3.91 17.78 23.36
CA TYR A 170 -5.17 18.15 22.71
C TYR A 170 -6.28 17.14 23.05
N PHE A 171 -6.00 15.84 22.98
CA PHE A 171 -6.97 14.78 23.25
C PHE A 171 -7.55 14.89 24.67
N LYS A 172 -6.73 15.25 25.66
CA LYS A 172 -7.21 15.52 27.02
C LYS A 172 -8.31 16.59 27.07
N GLY A 173 -8.22 17.61 26.22
CA GLY A 173 -9.21 18.68 26.13
C GLY A 173 -10.59 18.20 25.68
N ILE A 174 -10.64 17.25 24.75
CA ILE A 174 -11.88 16.70 24.17
C ILE A 174 -12.40 15.45 24.90
N PHE A 175 -11.57 14.84 25.75
CA PHE A 175 -11.91 13.59 26.43
C PHE A 175 -13.25 13.67 27.19
N LYS A 176 -13.53 14.82 27.82
CA LYS A 176 -14.79 15.02 28.57
C LYS A 176 -16.01 14.91 27.68
N ASP A 177 -15.93 15.44 26.45
CA ASP A 177 -17.03 15.40 25.49
C ASP A 177 -17.23 13.98 24.96
N LEU A 178 -16.14 13.27 24.67
CA LEU A 178 -16.21 11.85 24.28
C LEU A 178 -16.82 11.00 25.40
N ARG A 179 -16.39 11.20 26.65
CA ARG A 179 -16.90 10.46 27.82
C ARG A 179 -18.39 10.68 28.08
N SER A 180 -18.96 11.78 27.60
CA SER A 180 -20.40 12.01 27.70
C SER A 180 -21.23 11.11 26.77
N LYS A 181 -20.59 10.39 25.84
CA LYS A 181 -21.25 9.64 24.76
C LYS A 181 -20.80 8.19 24.63
N TYR A 182 -19.57 7.92 25.03
CA TYR A 182 -18.96 6.61 24.95
C TYR A 182 -18.74 6.07 26.35
N ASP A 183 -19.10 4.81 26.52
CA ASP A 183 -18.96 4.08 27.79
C ASP A 183 -17.50 3.73 28.02
N GLU A 184 -16.80 3.28 26.97
CA GLU A 184 -15.39 2.92 27.00
C GLU A 184 -14.59 3.73 25.98
N ILE A 185 -13.43 4.23 26.41
CA ILE A 185 -12.53 5.06 25.60
C ILE A 185 -11.10 4.59 25.89
N TYR A 186 -10.42 4.07 24.87
CA TYR A 186 -9.02 3.68 24.96
C TYR A 186 -8.21 4.37 23.87
N PHE A 187 -7.23 5.16 24.27
CA PHE A 187 -6.30 5.83 23.39
C PHE A 187 -4.94 5.15 23.45
N VAL A 188 -4.53 4.60 22.31
CA VAL A 188 -3.35 3.74 22.18
C VAL A 188 -2.34 4.40 21.26
N ARG A 189 -1.13 4.66 21.77
CA ARG A 189 0.03 4.94 20.91
C ARG A 189 0.53 3.66 20.26
N ASN A 190 0.76 3.71 18.96
CA ASN A 190 1.36 2.62 18.23
C ASN A 190 2.88 2.69 18.37
N GLU A 191 3.44 1.87 19.24
CA GLU A 191 4.89 1.71 19.40
C GLU A 191 5.52 0.92 18.23
N ARG A 192 5.02 1.08 17.00
CA ARG A 192 5.39 0.32 15.79
C ARG A 192 5.18 -1.19 15.98
N ILE A 193 4.00 -1.57 16.44
CA ILE A 193 3.60 -2.97 16.62
C ILE A 193 3.25 -3.52 15.22
N PRO A 194 3.91 -4.59 14.73
CA PRO A 194 3.71 -5.07 13.36
C PRO A 194 2.25 -5.42 13.04
N ALA A 195 1.48 -5.91 14.02
CA ALA A 195 0.08 -6.26 13.86
C ALA A 195 -0.87 -5.03 13.78
N LEU A 196 -0.38 -3.82 14.03
CA LEU A 196 -1.11 -2.57 13.84
C LEU A 196 -0.77 -1.87 12.52
N ALA A 197 0.15 -2.42 11.73
CA ALA A 197 0.44 -1.90 10.40
C ALA A 197 -0.75 -2.18 9.45
N ILE A 198 -1.05 -1.18 8.62
CA ILE A 198 -2.06 -1.24 7.57
C ILE A 198 -1.40 -0.95 6.22
N TYR A 199 -2.06 -1.31 5.12
CA TYR A 199 -1.49 -1.25 3.77
C TYR A 199 -2.44 -0.50 2.85
N GLU A 200 -1.91 0.46 2.09
CA GLU A 200 -2.71 1.31 1.19
C GLU A 200 -3.45 0.49 0.14
N PHE A 201 -4.73 0.79 -0.10
CA PHE A 201 -5.62 -0.07 -0.87
C PHE A 201 -5.26 -0.23 -2.34
N ASP A 202 -4.51 0.68 -2.95
CA ASP A 202 -4.14 0.66 -4.36
C ASP A 202 -2.67 0.28 -4.56
N THR A 203 -1.76 0.76 -3.70
CA THR A 203 -0.30 0.62 -3.86
C THR A 203 0.32 -0.41 -2.92
N GLY A 204 -0.41 -0.85 -1.89
CA GLY A 204 0.11 -1.71 -0.83
C GLY A 204 1.21 -1.06 0.01
N GLU A 205 1.37 0.26 -0.05
CA GLU A 205 2.34 0.96 0.78
C GLU A 205 2.02 0.73 2.27
N ARG A 206 3.02 0.26 3.01
CA ARG A 206 2.89 -0.01 4.45
C ARG A 206 2.82 1.30 5.22
N PHE A 207 1.79 1.41 6.05
CA PHE A 207 1.56 2.54 6.93
C PHE A 207 1.38 2.07 8.38
N GLU A 208 2.01 2.77 9.32
CA GLU A 208 1.91 2.55 10.77
C GLU A 208 1.36 3.84 11.38
N PRO A 209 0.03 3.96 11.58
CA PRO A 209 -0.57 5.15 12.20
C PRO A 209 -0.03 5.33 13.61
N ASP A 210 0.30 6.56 13.99
CA ASP A 210 0.88 6.88 15.30
C ASP A 210 -0.06 6.55 16.47
N PHE A 211 -1.37 6.76 16.29
CA PHE A 211 -2.37 6.50 17.33
C PHE A 211 -3.60 5.77 16.81
N LEU A 212 -4.18 4.97 17.71
CA LEU A 212 -5.48 4.34 17.55
C LEU A 212 -6.37 4.74 18.72
N LEU A 213 -7.57 5.23 18.40
CA LEU A 213 -8.62 5.52 19.37
C LEU A 213 -9.72 4.47 19.24
N PHE A 214 -10.00 3.78 20.34
CA PHE A 214 -11.09 2.82 20.44
C PHE A 214 -12.22 3.45 21.26
N LEU A 215 -13.39 3.55 20.66
CA LEU A 215 -14.59 4.05 21.29
C LEU A 215 -15.65 2.96 21.30
N GLN A 216 -16.32 2.77 22.44
CA GLN A 216 -17.44 1.84 22.53
C GLN A 216 -18.60 2.51 23.25
N LYS A 217 -19.81 2.33 22.73
CA LYS A 217 -21.04 2.67 23.43
C LYS A 217 -22.11 1.61 23.25
N LYS A 218 -22.92 1.41 24.28
CA LYS A 218 -24.03 0.47 24.26
C LYS A 218 -25.14 0.97 23.31
N GLY A 219 -25.53 0.11 22.38
CA GLY A 219 -26.70 0.28 21.53
C GLY A 219 -27.90 -0.52 22.05
N THR A 220 -28.94 -0.63 21.22
CA THR A 220 -30.18 -1.37 21.55
C THR A 220 -29.93 -2.86 21.74
N ASP A 221 -29.29 -3.51 20.76
CA ASP A 221 -29.11 -4.98 20.73
C ASP A 221 -27.63 -5.41 20.76
N GLY A 222 -26.70 -4.46 20.92
CA GLY A 222 -25.26 -4.72 20.89
C GLY A 222 -24.47 -3.45 21.20
N TYR A 223 -23.21 -3.40 20.76
CA TYR A 223 -22.35 -2.23 20.91
C TYR A 223 -22.09 -1.55 19.57
N LEU A 224 -21.99 -0.23 19.57
CA LEU A 224 -21.23 0.48 18.55
C LEU A 224 -19.77 0.50 19.00
N GLN A 225 -18.88 -0.01 18.16
CA GLN A 225 -17.44 0.02 18.38
C GLN A 225 -16.76 0.73 17.20
N GLU A 226 -15.98 1.75 17.51
CA GLU A 226 -15.30 2.57 16.51
C GLU A 226 -13.79 2.51 16.77
N GLN A 227 -13.03 2.30 15.70
CA GLN A 227 -11.58 2.35 15.70
C GLN A 227 -11.14 3.49 14.78
N ILE A 228 -10.48 4.50 15.35
CA ILE A 228 -10.07 5.70 14.63
C ILE A 228 -8.54 5.73 14.53
N TYR A 229 -8.02 5.79 13.31
CA TYR A 229 -6.60 5.96 13.01
C TYR A 229 -6.23 7.44 12.95
N ILE A 230 -5.15 7.81 13.63
CA ILE A 230 -4.75 9.20 13.81
C ILE A 230 -3.25 9.34 13.60
N GLU A 231 -2.85 10.39 12.86
CA GLU A 231 -1.45 10.72 12.55
C GLU A 231 -1.19 12.21 12.82
N PRO A 232 -0.52 12.55 13.92
CA PRO A 232 0.07 13.87 14.13
C PRO A 232 1.21 14.15 13.14
N LYS A 233 1.26 15.37 12.60
CA LYS A 233 2.23 15.72 11.57
C LYS A 233 2.85 17.11 11.72
N GLY A 234 4.18 17.15 11.65
CA GLY A 234 4.91 18.40 11.52
C GLY A 234 4.70 19.02 10.14
N SER A 235 4.60 20.34 10.07
CA SER A 235 4.21 21.06 8.85
C SER A 235 5.12 20.80 7.66
N HIS A 236 6.42 20.64 7.91
CA HIS A 236 7.43 20.33 6.90
C HIS A 236 7.26 18.95 6.24
N LEU A 237 6.45 18.05 6.83
CA LEU A 237 6.18 16.71 6.30
C LEU A 237 4.82 16.57 5.59
N LEU A 238 3.94 17.58 5.67
CA LEU A 238 2.58 17.50 5.12
C LEU A 238 2.56 17.13 3.64
N GLY A 239 3.45 17.73 2.84
CA GLY A 239 3.53 17.44 1.41
C GLY A 239 4.10 16.05 1.11
N LYS A 240 5.19 15.67 1.79
CA LYS A 240 5.87 14.39 1.59
C LYS A 240 4.97 13.21 1.98
N ASP A 241 4.22 13.36 3.06
CA ASP A 241 3.42 12.27 3.65
C ASP A 241 1.95 12.36 3.25
N LYS A 242 1.57 13.23 2.29
CA LYS A 242 0.18 13.44 1.86
C LYS A 242 -0.54 12.13 1.45
N TRP A 243 0.19 11.15 0.92
CA TRP A 243 -0.37 9.85 0.57
C TRP A 243 -0.96 9.11 1.79
N LYS A 244 -0.39 9.27 2.99
CA LYS A 244 -0.91 8.65 4.22
C LYS A 244 -2.23 9.27 4.64
N GLU A 245 -2.36 10.59 4.54
CA GLU A 245 -3.63 11.26 4.81
C GLU A 245 -4.70 10.85 3.81
N ASN A 246 -4.37 10.82 2.52
CA ASN A 246 -5.29 10.33 1.50
C ASN A 246 -5.73 8.89 1.82
N PHE A 247 -4.81 8.06 2.30
CA PHE A 247 -5.14 6.70 2.72
C PHE A 247 -6.06 6.68 3.94
N LEU A 248 -5.78 7.46 5.00
CA LEU A 248 -6.65 7.59 6.17
C LEU A 248 -8.10 7.92 5.77
N LEU A 249 -8.28 8.89 4.87
CA LEU A 249 -9.61 9.28 4.40
C LEU A 249 -10.30 8.19 3.56
N LYS A 250 -9.55 7.37 2.82
CA LYS A 250 -10.09 6.21 2.10
C LYS A 250 -10.59 5.10 3.04
N ILE A 251 -10.01 4.96 4.24
CA ILE A 251 -10.35 3.86 5.16
C ILE A 251 -11.81 3.91 5.56
N GLU A 252 -12.36 5.08 5.84
CA GLU A 252 -13.77 5.19 6.22
C GLU A 252 -14.70 4.90 5.03
N GLU A 253 -14.38 5.43 3.86
CA GLU A 253 -15.22 5.25 2.67
C GLU A 253 -15.22 3.80 2.17
N GLN A 254 -14.07 3.12 2.24
CA GLN A 254 -13.85 1.86 1.52
C GLN A 254 -13.54 0.68 2.44
N GLY A 255 -13.20 0.92 3.71
CA GLY A 255 -12.87 -0.13 4.67
C GLY A 255 -14.10 -0.93 5.08
N ILE A 256 -13.96 -2.25 5.12
CA ILE A 256 -15.02 -3.21 5.40
C ILE A 256 -14.68 -3.96 6.69
N PRO A 257 -15.28 -3.57 7.83
CA PRO A 257 -15.14 -4.32 9.07
C PRO A 257 -15.70 -5.73 8.89
N THR A 258 -14.85 -6.73 9.05
CA THR A 258 -15.16 -8.13 8.75
C THR A 258 -15.09 -8.97 10.01
N LYS A 259 -16.18 -9.71 10.28
CA LYS A 259 -16.31 -10.56 11.47
C LYS A 259 -16.12 -12.03 11.11
N THR A 260 -15.46 -12.78 11.98
CA THR A 260 -15.38 -14.24 11.87
C THR A 260 -16.60 -14.94 12.47
N TYR A 261 -17.29 -14.30 13.42
CA TYR A 261 -18.48 -14.82 14.11
C TYR A 261 -19.62 -13.81 14.03
N VAL A 262 -20.87 -14.30 14.01
CA VAL A 262 -22.05 -13.44 13.98
C VAL A 262 -22.27 -12.82 15.35
N ASP A 263 -22.36 -11.50 15.39
CA ASP A 263 -22.82 -10.72 16.54
C ASP A 263 -23.62 -9.50 16.06
N ASP A 264 -24.35 -8.89 16.99
CA ASP A 264 -25.22 -7.72 16.75
C ASP A 264 -24.49 -6.37 16.89
N ASN A 265 -23.15 -6.39 17.01
CA ASN A 265 -22.37 -5.16 17.15
C ASN A 265 -22.24 -4.44 15.80
N LYS A 266 -22.14 -3.11 15.88
CA LYS A 266 -21.81 -2.26 14.73
C LYS A 266 -20.36 -1.84 14.86
N TYR A 267 -19.57 -2.08 13.81
CA TYR A 267 -18.17 -1.70 13.76
C TYR A 267 -17.97 -0.58 12.75
N ARG A 268 -17.19 0.43 13.12
CA ARG A 268 -16.69 1.46 12.20
C ARG A 268 -15.19 1.56 12.30
N ILE A 269 -14.56 1.79 11.17
CA ILE A 269 -13.12 2.02 11.07
C ILE A 269 -12.96 3.32 10.32
N ILE A 270 -12.29 4.26 10.95
CA ILE A 270 -12.26 5.67 10.54
C ILE A 270 -10.79 6.08 10.45
N GLY A 271 -10.45 6.90 9.46
CA GLY A 271 -9.18 7.61 9.42
C GLY A 271 -9.43 9.11 9.42
N LEU A 272 -8.76 9.83 10.32
CA LEU A 272 -8.86 11.28 10.37
C LEU A 272 -7.85 11.95 9.44
N PRO A 273 -8.09 13.21 9.03
CA PRO A 273 -7.03 14.03 8.45
C PRO A 273 -5.86 14.17 9.42
N PHE A 274 -4.72 14.66 8.93
CA PHE A 274 -3.57 14.88 9.80
C PHE A 274 -3.86 15.88 10.91
N PHE A 275 -3.44 15.54 12.12
CA PHE A 275 -3.39 16.52 13.20
C PHE A 275 -2.17 17.42 13.00
N ASN A 276 -2.41 18.68 12.69
CA ASN A 276 -1.37 19.70 12.58
C ASN A 276 -1.88 21.04 13.10
N ARG A 277 -1.28 21.54 14.19
CA ARG A 277 -1.71 22.77 14.89
C ARG A 277 -1.59 24.03 14.04
N GLU A 278 -0.71 24.05 13.05
CA GLU A 278 -0.40 25.26 12.27
C GLU A 278 -1.36 25.48 11.09
N TYR A 279 -1.72 24.42 10.37
CA TYR A 279 -2.40 24.52 9.08
C TYR A 279 -3.68 23.70 8.95
N LYS A 280 -3.91 22.71 9.83
CA LYS A 280 -5.04 21.76 9.68
C LYS A 280 -5.90 21.59 10.91
N MET A 281 -5.70 22.41 11.93
CA MET A 281 -6.39 22.26 13.21
C MET A 281 -7.91 22.33 13.07
N GLU A 282 -8.43 23.27 12.28
CA GLU A 282 -9.86 23.44 12.05
C GLU A 282 -10.46 22.25 11.31
N GLU A 283 -9.81 21.79 10.23
CA GLU A 283 -10.21 20.60 9.47
C GLU A 283 -10.24 19.37 10.38
N PHE A 284 -9.21 19.17 11.19
CA PHE A 284 -9.12 18.07 12.12
C PHE A 284 -10.23 18.10 13.17
N ASP A 285 -10.45 19.26 13.81
CA ASP A 285 -11.50 19.44 14.81
C ASP A 285 -12.90 19.17 14.26
N ILE A 286 -13.19 19.65 13.05
CA ILE A 286 -14.49 19.44 12.40
C ILE A 286 -14.69 17.95 12.13
N ASN A 287 -13.72 17.27 11.51
CA ASN A 287 -13.83 15.84 11.22
C ASN A 287 -13.97 15.02 12.50
N LEU A 288 -13.15 15.28 13.52
CA LEU A 288 -13.25 14.54 14.78
C LEU A 288 -14.59 14.75 15.48
N LYS A 289 -15.13 15.97 15.48
CA LYS A 289 -16.44 16.26 16.07
C LYS A 289 -17.56 15.63 15.26
N PHE A 290 -17.52 15.71 13.94
CA PHE A 290 -18.48 15.06 13.06
C PHE A 290 -18.51 13.54 13.33
N GLU A 291 -17.34 12.90 13.35
CA GLU A 291 -17.22 11.46 13.54
C GLU A 291 -17.66 10.97 14.92
N THR A 292 -17.43 11.78 15.95
CA THR A 292 -17.80 11.46 17.33
C THR A 292 -19.16 12.06 17.75
N GLY A 293 -19.87 12.66 16.79
CA GLY A 293 -21.14 13.37 16.99
C GLY A 293 -21.07 14.52 17.98
N SER A 294 -19.91 15.16 18.16
CA SER A 294 -19.56 16.22 19.15
C SER A 294 -19.89 17.63 18.71
N GLU A 295 -20.93 17.77 17.88
CA GLU A 295 -21.53 19.06 17.59
C GLU A 295 -22.27 19.60 18.82
N LYS A 296 -22.11 20.91 19.04
CA LYS A 296 -22.88 21.68 20.03
C LYS A 296 -24.28 21.97 19.50
#